data_AF-A0A4Q7ZAU6-F1
#
_entry.id   AF-A0A4Q7ZAU6-F1
#
_cell.length_a   1.000
_cell.length_b   1.000
_cell.length_c   1.000
_cell.angle_alpha   90.00
_cell.angle_beta   90.00
_cell.angle_gamma   90.00
#
_symmetry.space_group_name_H-M   'P 1'
#
loop_
_entity.id
_entity.type
_entity.pdbx_description
1 polymer ?
#
loop_
_entity_poly.entity_id
_entity_poly.type
_entity_poly.pdbx_seq_one_letter_code
_entity_poly.pdbx_strand_id
1 'polypeptide(L)'
;MLRCRDIVRHGEAFVSGEMRGWRRAGFWLHLLFCRYCRRYIRQLRTTRAVSQALPLAEAPAPDELDVLLARILEGAPAQPSAAEKKEGGL
;
A
#
# COMPACT_ATOMS: atom_id res chain seq x y z
N MET A 1 -25.21 -14.49 4.23
CA MET A 1 -24.93 -13.95 2.88
C MET A 1 -23.85 -12.88 2.99
N LEU A 2 -22.68 -13.09 2.40
CA LEU A 2 -21.65 -12.07 2.29
C LEU A 2 -21.97 -11.15 1.11
N ARG A 3 -22.03 -9.84 1.33
CA ARG A 3 -22.24 -8.85 0.28
C ARG A 3 -20.88 -8.44 -0.29
N CYS A 4 -20.85 -7.98 -1.55
CA CYS A 4 -19.62 -7.47 -2.16
C CYS A 4 -18.97 -6.35 -1.32
N ARG A 5 -19.77 -5.53 -0.61
CA ARG A 5 -19.27 -4.48 0.29
C ARG A 5 -18.49 -5.05 1.48
N ASP A 6 -18.88 -6.21 1.99
CA ASP A 6 -18.17 -6.88 3.09
C ASP A 6 -16.80 -7.37 2.62
N ILE A 7 -16.70 -7.82 1.35
CA ILE A 7 -15.42 -8.18 0.73
C ILE A 7 -14.48 -6.98 0.61
N VAL A 8 -15.00 -5.80 0.26
CA VAL A 8 -14.20 -4.58 0.19
C VAL A 8 -13.74 -4.17 1.59
N ARG A 9 -14.63 -4.22 2.58
CA ARG A 9 -14.33 -3.81 3.96
C ARG A 9 -13.25 -4.68 4.62
N HIS A 10 -13.25 -5.98 4.38
CA HIS A 10 -12.25 -6.90 4.95
C HIS A 10 -11.23 -7.41 3.92
N GLY A 11 -11.19 -6.80 2.74
CA GLY A 11 -10.32 -7.24 1.64
C GLY A 11 -8.84 -7.14 2.00
N GLU A 12 -8.47 -6.08 2.73
CA GLU A 12 -7.11 -5.89 3.22
C GLU A 12 -6.71 -6.99 4.21
N ALA A 13 -7.51 -7.24 5.25
CA ALA A 13 -7.27 -8.31 6.23
C ALA A 13 -7.25 -9.73 5.58
N PHE A 14 -7.96 -9.90 4.46
CA PHE A 14 -7.94 -11.14 3.68
C PHE A 14 -6.61 -11.31 2.93
N VAL A 15 -6.14 -10.22 2.30
CA VAL A 15 -4.88 -10.17 1.55
C VAL A 15 -3.68 -10.21 2.50
N SER A 16 -3.76 -9.59 3.68
CA SER A 16 -2.73 -9.61 4.72
C SER A 16 -2.59 -10.96 5.41
N GLY A 17 -3.63 -11.80 5.36
CA GLY A 17 -3.60 -13.15 5.95
C GLY A 17 -3.97 -13.19 7.43
N GLU A 18 -4.41 -12.07 8.00
CA GLU A 18 -4.87 -11.95 9.39
C GLU A 18 -6.18 -12.69 9.65
N MET A 19 -7.00 -12.92 8.61
CA MET A 19 -8.25 -13.66 8.75
C MET A 19 -8.05 -15.19 8.65
N ARG A 20 -8.28 -15.88 9.77
CA ARG A 20 -8.26 -17.36 9.90
C ARG A 20 -9.65 -17.94 10.20
N GLY A 21 -9.86 -19.21 9.81
CA GLY A 21 -11.08 -19.98 10.10
C GLY A 21 -12.23 -19.79 9.11
N TRP A 22 -13.47 -19.96 9.60
CA TRP A 22 -14.71 -19.98 8.80
C TRP A 22 -14.96 -18.72 7.97
N ARG A 23 -14.49 -17.57 8.45
CA ARG A 23 -14.61 -16.28 7.77
C ARG A 23 -13.86 -16.27 6.44
N ARG A 24 -12.70 -16.94 6.38
CA ARG A 24 -11.88 -17.09 5.17
C ARG A 24 -12.55 -18.01 4.14
N ALA A 25 -13.19 -19.09 4.61
CA ALA A 25 -13.94 -20.01 3.75
C ALA A 25 -15.14 -19.32 3.08
N GLY A 26 -15.90 -18.52 3.84
CA GLY A 26 -17.02 -17.72 3.28
C GLY A 26 -16.56 -16.71 2.22
N PHE A 27 -15.42 -16.05 2.46
CA PHE A 27 -14.80 -15.15 1.47
C PHE A 27 -14.43 -15.89 0.19
N TRP A 28 -13.79 -17.06 0.31
CA TRP A 28 -13.42 -17.91 -0.82
C TRP A 28 -14.63 -18.35 -1.64
N LEU A 29 -15.69 -18.79 -0.97
CA LEU A 29 -16.95 -19.16 -1.61
C LEU A 29 -17.53 -17.97 -2.40
N HIS A 30 -17.62 -16.79 -1.78
CA HIS A 30 -18.11 -15.60 -2.46
C HIS A 30 -17.25 -15.20 -3.67
N LEU A 31 -15.93 -15.25 -3.54
CA LEU A 31 -14.99 -15.01 -4.63
C LEU A 31 -15.18 -16.03 -5.76
N LEU A 32 -15.58 -17.27 -5.47
CA LEU A 32 -15.85 -18.29 -6.48
C LEU A 32 -17.07 -17.95 -7.35
N PHE A 33 -18.09 -17.30 -6.79
CA PHE A 33 -19.30 -16.91 -7.53
C PHE A 33 -19.22 -15.49 -8.13
N CYS A 34 -18.61 -14.53 -7.42
CA CYS A 34 -18.59 -13.13 -7.85
C CYS A 34 -17.30 -12.77 -8.63
N ARG A 35 -17.44 -12.53 -9.94
CA ARG A 35 -16.31 -12.13 -10.81
C ARG A 35 -15.75 -10.75 -10.49
N TYR A 36 -16.59 -9.80 -10.09
CA TYR A 36 -16.18 -8.44 -9.72
C TYR A 36 -15.28 -8.43 -8.49
N CYS A 37 -15.67 -9.15 -7.44
CA CYS A 37 -14.85 -9.29 -6.23
C CYS A 37 -13.50 -9.95 -6.53
N ARG A 38 -13.45 -10.94 -7.44
CA ARG A 38 -12.18 -11.53 -7.91
C ARG A 38 -11.27 -10.53 -8.63
N ARG A 39 -11.84 -9.62 -9.43
CA ARG A 39 -11.06 -8.57 -10.09
C ARG A 39 -10.53 -7.56 -9.07
N TYR A 40 -11.38 -7.15 -8.13
CA TYR A 40 -11.00 -6.25 -7.04
C TYR A 40 -9.85 -6.82 -6.19
N ILE A 41 -9.94 -8.07 -5.72
CA ILE A 41 -8.88 -8.68 -4.91
C ILE A 41 -7.57 -8.81 -5.69
N ARG A 42 -7.63 -9.10 -7.00
CA ARG A 42 -6.42 -9.10 -7.84
C ARG A 42 -5.77 -7.72 -7.88
N GLN A 43 -6.55 -6.66 -8.12
CA GLN A 43 -6.05 -5.30 -8.09
C GLN A 43 -5.43 -4.95 -6.74
N LEU A 44 -6.12 -5.29 -5.64
CA LEU A 44 -5.66 -5.01 -4.28
C LEU A 44 -4.31 -5.70 -3.97
N ARG A 45 -4.13 -6.94 -4.44
CA ARG A 45 -2.84 -7.64 -4.32
C ARG A 45 -1.72 -6.95 -5.09
N THR A 46 -2.00 -6.49 -6.30
CA THR A 46 -1.02 -5.75 -7.11
C THR A 46 -0.66 -4.43 -6.42
N THR A 47 -1.65 -3.65 -5.99
CA THR A 47 -1.40 -2.39 -5.25
C THR A 47 -0.53 -2.65 -4.02
N ARG A 48 -0.87 -3.66 -3.21
CA ARG A 48 -0.06 -4.03 -2.04
C ARG A 48 1.37 -4.43 -2.41
N ALA A 49 1.53 -5.26 -3.44
CA ALA A 49 2.85 -5.71 -3.88
C ALA A 49 3.70 -4.53 -4.35
N VAL A 50 3.13 -3.59 -5.11
CA VAL A 50 3.81 -2.35 -5.52
C VAL A 50 4.18 -1.52 -4.30
N SER A 51 3.25 -1.30 -3.37
CA SER A 51 3.52 -0.54 -2.14
C SER A 51 4.61 -1.18 -1.28
N GLN A 52 4.75 -2.51 -1.28
CA GLN A 52 5.80 -3.22 -0.55
C GLN A 52 7.13 -3.30 -1.30
N ALA A 53 7.09 -3.26 -2.63
CA ALA A 53 8.27 -3.32 -3.49
C ALA A 53 8.94 -1.95 -3.68
N LEU A 54 8.22 -0.86 -3.40
CA LEU A 54 8.84 0.45 -3.29
C LEU A 54 9.83 0.42 -2.13
N PRO A 55 11.13 0.70 -2.38
CA PRO A 55 12.07 0.91 -1.30
C PRO A 55 11.54 2.11 -0.51
N LEU A 56 10.99 1.85 0.66
CA LEU A 56 10.79 2.91 1.64
C LEU A 56 12.20 3.40 1.92
N ALA A 57 12.50 4.65 1.56
CA ALA A 57 13.80 5.24 1.87
C ALA A 57 14.12 4.89 3.33
N GLU A 58 15.34 4.36 3.55
CA GLU A 58 15.82 4.01 4.88
C GLU A 58 15.44 5.15 5.83
N ALA A 59 14.86 4.83 6.98
CA ALA A 59 14.45 5.86 7.92
C ALA A 59 15.66 6.78 8.14
N PRO A 60 15.50 8.12 8.00
CA PRO A 60 16.62 9.05 8.17
C PRO A 60 17.28 8.77 9.52
N ALA A 61 18.60 8.91 9.59
CA ALA A 61 19.27 8.86 10.87
C ALA A 61 18.59 9.87 11.83
N PRO A 62 18.52 9.60 13.14
CA PRO A 62 17.82 10.47 14.10
C PRO A 62 18.23 11.95 13.95
N ASP A 63 19.52 12.19 13.73
CA ASP A 63 20.10 13.51 13.53
C ASP A 63 19.59 14.22 12.26
N GLU A 64 19.28 13.47 11.20
CA GLU A 64 18.77 13.98 9.92
C GLU A 64 17.28 14.38 10.04
N LEU A 65 16.54 13.68 10.91
CA LEU A 65 15.16 14.01 11.24
C LEU A 65 15.07 15.35 11.99
N ASP A 66 15.97 15.57 12.94
CA ASP A 66 16.05 16.81 13.72
C ASP A 66 16.42 18.01 12.83
N VAL A 67 17.35 17.83 11.88
CA VAL A 67 17.72 18.84 10.88
C VAL A 67 16.55 19.19 9.96
N LEU A 68 15.81 18.19 9.48
CA LEU A 68 14.60 18.40 8.68
C LEU A 68 13.51 19.16 9.46
N LEU A 69 13.30 18.78 10.72
CA LEU A 69 12.33 19.43 11.58
C LEU A 69 12.70 20.90 11.83
N ALA A 70 13.97 21.18 12.15
CA ALA A 70 14.47 22.54 12.30
C ALA A 70 14.22 23.38 11.02
N ARG A 71 14.47 22.80 9.83
CA ARG A 71 14.25 23.47 8.55
C ARG A 71 12.78 23.80 8.26
N ILE A 72 11.85 22.92 8.67
CA ILE A 72 10.40 23.16 8.55
C ILE A 72 9.96 24.26 9.52
N LEU A 73 10.48 24.27 10.75
CA LEU A 73 10.17 25.27 11.76
C LEU A 73 10.73 26.66 11.42
N GLU A 74 11.88 26.70 10.74
CA GLU A 74 12.52 27.94 10.24
C GLU A 74 11.84 28.53 8.98
N GLY A 75 10.81 27.85 8.44
CA GLY A 75 10.01 28.38 7.33
C GLY A 75 10.72 28.41 5.97
N ALA A 76 11.80 27.64 5.80
CA ALA A 76 12.48 27.54 4.52
C ALA A 76 11.54 26.87 3.49
N PRO A 77 11.39 27.43 2.26
CA PRO A 77 10.51 26.82 1.25
C PRO A 77 11.02 25.42 0.91
N ALA A 78 10.10 24.46 0.94
CA ALA A 78 10.33 23.09 0.50
C ALA A 78 10.76 23.10 -0.97
N GLN A 79 12.02 22.76 -1.23
CA GLN A 79 12.46 22.49 -2.59
C GLN A 79 11.85 21.15 -3.04
N PRO A 80 11.30 21.06 -4.27
CA PRO A 80 10.84 19.79 -4.82
C PRO A 80 12.03 18.83 -4.97
N SER A 81 11.79 17.60 -4.50
CA SER A 81 12.60 16.41 -4.64
C SER A 81 13.29 16.30 -6.01
N ALA A 82 14.62 16.35 -5.99
CA ALA A 82 15.49 15.95 -7.09
C ALA A 82 15.33 14.46 -7.40
N ALA A 83 14.36 14.12 -8.25
CA ALA A 83 14.22 12.81 -8.90
C ALA A 83 14.30 12.93 -10.44
N GLU A 84 15.08 13.89 -10.95
CA GLU A 84 15.45 13.98 -12.36
C GLU A 84 16.97 14.05 -12.49
N LYS A 85 17.66 12.91 -12.31
CA LYS A 85 19.02 12.75 -12.85
C LYS A 85 19.41 11.29 -13.07
N LYS A 86 19.00 10.77 -14.24
CA LYS A 86 19.77 9.91 -15.17
C LYS A 86 18.78 9.08 -15.98
N GLU A 87 18.56 9.44 -17.23
CA GLU A 87 18.65 8.52 -18.38
C GLU A 87 18.97 9.36 -19.62
N GLY A 88 20.26 9.45 -19.94
CA GLY A 88 20.76 9.88 -21.24
C GLY A 88 21.60 8.74 -21.80
N GLY A 89 21.36 8.39 -23.06
CA GLY A 89 22.21 7.51 -23.86
C GLY A 89 21.54 6.22 -24.32
N LEU A 90 20.83 6.25 -25.45
CA LEU A 90 21.42 6.12 -26.79
C LEU A 90 20.44 6.66 -27.85
#